data_AF-A0A4Q3ZAI2-F1
#
_entry.id   AF-A0A4Q3ZAI2-F1
#
_cell.length_a   1.000
_cell.length_b   1.000
_cell.length_c   1.000
_cell.angle_alpha   90.00
_cell.angle_beta   90.00
_cell.angle_gamma   90.00
#
_symmetry.space_group_name_H-M   'P 1'
#
loop_
_entity.id
_entity.type
_entity.pdbx_description
1 polymer ?
#
loop_
_entity_poly.entity_id
_entity_poly.type
_entity_poly.pdbx_seq_one_letter_code
_entity_poly.pdbx_strand_id
1 'polypeptide(L)'
;MPGPDPEALWIDEEADRPTVTYQAYCWTGNNGNRRKRAIAMLRRLARGDWTCRWCGDALPDWRRVDARYCCEGCRKRAARSRRMYRR
;
A
#
# COMPACT_ATOMS: atom_id res chain seq x y z
N MET A 1 17.01 0.69 1.96
CA MET A 1 16.13 1.54 1.13
C MET A 1 15.13 2.21 2.05
N PRO A 2 15.17 3.55 2.22
CA PRO A 2 14.16 4.27 2.98
C PRO A 2 12.77 4.01 2.38
N GLY A 3 11.75 4.01 3.24
CA GLY A 3 10.36 3.84 2.81
C GLY A 3 9.93 4.98 1.88
N PRO A 4 8.93 4.77 1.02
CA PRO A 4 8.41 5.85 0.21
C PRO A 4 7.74 6.88 1.13
N ASP A 5 7.82 8.15 0.74
CA ASP A 5 7.23 9.28 1.45
C ASP A 5 5.74 9.01 1.81
N PRO A 6 5.39 9.04 3.11
CA PRO A 6 4.02 8.77 3.58
C PRO A 6 3.00 9.80 3.08
N GLU A 7 3.39 11.07 2.97
CA GLU A 7 2.46 12.19 2.72
C GLU A 7 2.28 12.48 1.23
N ALA A 8 3.03 11.79 0.37
CA ALA A 8 3.03 12.06 -1.06
C ALA A 8 1.81 11.54 -1.83
N LEU A 9 0.97 10.71 -1.21
CA LEU A 9 -0.16 10.02 -1.84
C LEU A 9 -1.35 9.96 -0.88
N TRP A 10 -2.55 10.15 -1.42
CA TRP A 10 -3.81 9.97 -0.68
C TRP A 10 -4.81 9.17 -1.52
N ILE A 11 -5.61 8.35 -0.84
CA ILE A 11 -6.75 7.64 -1.42
C ILE A 11 -7.98 8.48 -1.14
N ASP A 12 -8.71 8.83 -2.19
CA ASP A 12 -10.02 9.44 -2.08
C ASP A 12 -11.08 8.33 -2.10
N GLU A 13 -11.68 8.08 -0.93
CA GLU A 13 -12.70 7.07 -0.70
C GLU A 13 -14.13 7.60 -0.92
N GLU A 14 -14.31 8.93 -1.07
CA GLU A 14 -15.64 9.55 -1.30
C GLU A 14 -16.08 9.48 -2.75
N ALA A 15 -15.14 9.24 -3.67
CA ALA A 15 -15.45 9.02 -5.06
C ALA A 15 -16.13 7.66 -5.30
N ASP A 16 -17.14 7.64 -6.18
CA ASP A 16 -17.81 6.42 -6.69
C ASP A 16 -16.82 5.39 -7.28
N ARG A 17 -15.59 5.83 -7.58
CA ARG A 17 -14.46 4.99 -7.98
C ARG A 17 -13.23 5.34 -7.14
N PRO A 18 -12.45 4.35 -6.68
CA PRO A 18 -11.26 4.62 -5.88
C PRO A 18 -10.30 5.50 -6.67
N THR A 19 -9.97 6.67 -6.14
CA THR A 19 -9.05 7.61 -6.78
C THR A 19 -7.79 7.74 -5.95
N VAL A 20 -6.62 7.69 -6.60
CA VAL A 20 -5.33 7.85 -5.93
C VAL A 20 -4.66 9.09 -6.48
N THR A 21 -4.48 10.07 -5.62
CA THR A 21 -3.88 11.36 -5.99
C THR A 21 -2.50 11.47 -5.35
N TYR A 22 -1.58 12.15 -6.04
CA TYR A 22 -0.23 12.34 -5.56
C TYR A 22 0.24 13.76 -5.82
N GLN A 23 1.11 14.26 -4.96
CA GLN A 23 1.71 15.57 -5.14
C GLN A 23 2.98 15.48 -6.00
N ALA A 24 3.00 16.26 -7.07
CA ALA A 24 4.16 16.43 -7.93
C ALA A 24 4.86 17.75 -7.62
N TYR A 25 5.90 17.73 -6.78
CA TYR A 25 6.76 18.90 -6.64
C TYR A 25 7.70 18.99 -7.84
N CYS A 26 7.67 20.11 -8.56
CA CYS A 26 8.40 20.33 -9.81
C CYS A 26 9.93 20.15 -9.71
N TRP A 27 10.49 20.18 -8.50
CA TRP A 27 11.94 20.19 -8.24
C TRP A 27 12.46 18.88 -7.62
N THR A 28 11.58 17.95 -7.24
CA THR A 28 11.98 16.63 -6.77
C THR A 28 11.92 15.63 -7.93
N GLY A 29 13.08 15.14 -8.38
CA GLY A 29 13.23 14.17 -9.49
C GLY A 29 12.52 12.82 -9.33
N ASN A 30 11.61 12.68 -8.35
CA ASN A 30 10.89 11.46 -8.00
C ASN A 30 9.43 11.42 -8.47
N ASN A 31 8.96 12.39 -9.26
CA ASN A 31 7.57 12.41 -9.76
C ASN A 31 7.20 11.15 -10.57
N GLY A 32 8.13 10.62 -11.36
CA GLY A 32 7.93 9.35 -12.08
C GLY A 32 7.70 8.16 -11.14
N ASN A 33 8.42 8.10 -10.02
CA ASN A 33 8.28 7.05 -9.02
C ASN A 33 6.96 7.19 -8.25
N ARG A 34 6.55 8.43 -7.91
CA ARG A 34 5.25 8.71 -7.28
C ARG A 34 4.09 8.31 -8.19
N ARG A 35 4.13 8.68 -9.48
CA ARG A 35 3.11 8.27 -10.47
C ARG A 35 3.02 6.75 -10.62
N LYS A 36 4.16 6.06 -10.73
CA LYS A 36 4.18 4.59 -10.80
C LYS A 36 3.57 3.96 -9.55
N ARG A 37 3.85 4.51 -8.36
CA ARG A 37 3.26 4.08 -7.09
C ARG A 37 1.74 4.29 -7.08
N ALA A 38 1.26 5.48 -7.49
CA ALA A 38 -0.16 5.80 -7.58
C ALA A 38 -0.92 4.81 -8.47
N ILE A 39 -0.42 4.58 -9.70
CA ILE A 39 -1.04 3.66 -10.67
C ILE A 39 -1.08 2.23 -10.12
N ALA A 40 -0.01 1.77 -9.49
CA ALA A 40 0.06 0.42 -8.98
C ALA A 40 -0.86 0.23 -7.75
N MET A 41 -1.02 1.25 -6.90
CA MET A 41 -2.00 1.26 -5.80
C MET A 41 -3.44 1.23 -6.34
N LEU A 42 -3.75 2.11 -7.30
CA LEU A 42 -5.05 2.18 -7.96
C LEU A 42 -5.46 0.83 -8.57
N ARG A 43 -4.53 0.14 -9.24
CA ARG A 43 -4.77 -1.20 -9.79
C ARG A 43 -5.08 -2.25 -8.73
N ARG A 44 -4.56 -2.12 -7.51
CA ARG A 44 -4.87 -3.04 -6.41
C ARG A 44 -6.22 -2.70 -5.78
N LEU A 45 -6.53 -1.43 -5.60
CA LEU A 45 -7.83 -0.96 -5.14
C LEU A 45 -8.94 -1.42 -6.09
N ALA A 46 -8.77 -1.25 -7.40
CA ALA A 46 -9.71 -1.70 -8.41
C ALA A 46 -9.93 -3.23 -8.42
N ARG A 47 -8.97 -4.01 -7.94
CA ARG A 47 -9.09 -5.48 -7.79
C ARG A 47 -9.66 -5.91 -6.43
N GLY A 48 -9.90 -4.98 -5.50
CA GLY A 48 -10.24 -5.32 -4.11
C GLY A 48 -9.08 -5.96 -3.31
N ASP A 49 -7.86 -5.90 -3.85
CA ASP A 49 -6.68 -6.61 -3.35
C ASP A 49 -5.84 -5.75 -2.39
N TRP A 50 -6.31 -4.56 -2.03
CA TRP A 50 -5.62 -3.61 -1.15
C TRP A 50 -5.94 -3.86 0.34
N THR A 51 -5.83 -5.12 0.77
CA THR A 51 -6.17 -5.57 2.11
C THR A 51 -5.02 -6.34 2.76
N CYS A 52 -5.02 -6.38 4.09
CA CYS A 52 -4.04 -7.09 4.88
C CYS A 52 -4.32 -8.59 4.84
N ARG A 53 -3.33 -9.40 4.41
CA ARG A 53 -3.45 -10.86 4.33
C ARG A 53 -3.50 -11.60 5.67
N TRP A 54 -3.53 -10.88 6.80
CA TRP A 54 -3.62 -11.48 8.13
C TRP A 54 -4.91 -11.09 8.84
N CYS A 55 -5.23 -9.80 8.92
CA CYS A 55 -6.43 -9.32 9.61
C CYS A 55 -7.60 -8.96 8.69
N GLY A 56 -7.39 -8.86 7.37
CA GLY A 56 -8.43 -8.48 6.42
C GLY A 56 -8.61 -6.97 6.23
N ASP A 57 -8.19 -6.15 7.20
CA ASP A 57 -8.31 -4.69 7.13
C ASP A 57 -7.64 -4.07 5.90
N ALA A 58 -8.13 -2.91 5.47
CA ALA A 58 -7.51 -2.12 4.42
C ALA A 58 -6.03 -1.80 4.72
N LEU A 59 -5.20 -1.80 3.69
CA LEU A 59 -3.81 -1.36 3.84
C LEU A 59 -3.77 0.17 3.91
N PRO A 60 -2.99 0.77 4.82
CA PRO A 60 -2.78 2.21 4.81
C PRO A 60 -2.13 2.69 3.50
N ASP A 61 -2.52 3.87 3.04
CA ASP A 61 -2.01 4.55 1.83
C ASP A 61 -0.49 4.80 1.84
N TRP A 62 0.10 5.09 3.00
CA TRP A 62 1.54 5.24 3.19
C TRP A 62 2.33 3.93 3.04
N ARG A 63 1.65 2.77 2.96
CA ARG A 63 2.33 1.51 2.70
C ARG A 63 2.88 1.45 1.28
N ARG A 64 3.95 0.68 1.14
CA ARG A 64 4.45 0.30 -0.19
C ARG A 64 3.38 -0.48 -0.94
N VAL A 65 3.39 -0.35 -2.27
CA VAL A 65 2.38 -0.99 -3.13
C VAL A 65 2.49 -2.51 -3.16
N ASP A 66 3.65 -3.07 -2.81
CA ASP A 66 3.86 -4.51 -2.66
C ASP A 66 3.61 -5.00 -1.23
N ALA A 67 3.14 -4.13 -0.31
CA ALA A 67 2.82 -4.52 1.05
C ALA A 67 1.68 -5.54 1.07
N ARG A 68 1.85 -6.59 1.87
CA ARG A 68 0.84 -7.64 2.10
C ARG A 68 0.20 -7.56 3.49
N TYR A 69 0.72 -6.70 4.36
CA TYR A 69 0.32 -6.61 5.77
C TYR A 69 0.25 -5.15 6.22
N CYS A 70 -0.76 -4.80 7.02
CA CYS A 70 -0.99 -3.45 7.51
C CYS A 70 0.08 -2.99 8.51
N CYS A 71 0.61 -3.91 9.33
CA CYS A 71 1.59 -3.63 10.38
C CYS A 71 2.62 -4.74 10.54
N GLU A 72 3.69 -4.44 11.27
CA GLU A 72 4.72 -5.44 11.57
C GLU A 72 4.17 -6.62 12.39
N GLY A 73 3.25 -6.35 13.31
CA GLY A 73 2.57 -7.38 14.10
C GLY A 73 1.84 -8.41 13.24
N CYS A 74 1.08 -7.96 12.23
CA CYS A 74 0.40 -8.83 11.26
C CYS A 74 1.40 -9.65 10.44
N ARG A 75 2.49 -9.02 9.97
CA ARG A 75 3.57 -9.72 9.25
C ARG A 75 4.20 -10.84 10.11
N LYS A 76 4.52 -10.54 11.37
CA LYS A 76 5.14 -11.48 12.32
C LYS A 76 4.18 -12.63 12.69
N ARG A 77 2.89 -12.35 12.89
CA ARG A 77 1.87 -13.38 13.14
C ARG A 77 1.70 -14.32 11.94
N ALA A 78 1.59 -13.78 10.72
CA ALA A 78 1.52 -14.59 9.51
C ALA A 78 2.78 -15.46 9.32
N ALA A 79 3.97 -14.94 9.63
CA ALA A 79 5.21 -15.71 9.59
C ALA A 79 5.23 -16.85 10.63
N ARG A 80 4.76 -16.60 11.86
CA ARG A 80 4.64 -17.64 12.90
C ARG A 80 3.64 -18.74 12.50
N SER A 81 2.47 -18.35 12.01
CA SER A 81 1.45 -19.30 11.53
C SER A 81 2.00 -20.21 10.43
N ARG A 82 2.68 -19.65 9.41
CA ARG A 82 3.32 -20.46 8.35
C ARG A 82 4.37 -21.46 8.86
N ARG A 83 5.06 -21.14 9.96
CA ARG A 83 6.05 -22.06 10.58
C ARG A 83 5.36 -23.19 11.35
N MET A 84 4.21 -22.93 11.96
CA MET A 84 3.41 -23.96 12.64
C MET A 84 2.84 -24.98 11.66
N TYR A 85 2.29 -24.54 10.53
CA TYR A 85 1.73 -25.44 9.50
C TYR A 85 2.78 -26.21 8.68
N ARG A 86 4.06 -25.83 8.77
CA ARG A 86 5.17 -26.54 8.10
C ARG A 86 5.78 -27.64 8.96
N ARG A 87 5.32 -27.79 10.20
CA ARG A 87 5.74 -28.81 11.15
C ARG A 87 4.66 -29.88 11.24
#